data_AF-A0A356B756-F1
#
_entry.id   AF-A0A356B756-F1
#
_cell.length_a   1.000
_cell.length_b   1.000
_cell.length_c   1.000
_cell.angle_alpha   90.00
_cell.angle_beta   90.00
_cell.angle_gamma   90.00
#
_symmetry.space_group_name_H-M   'P 1'
#
loop_
_entity.id
_entity.type
_entity.pdbx_description
1 polymer ?
#
loop_
_entity_poly.entity_id
_entity_poly.type
_entity_poly.pdbx_seq_one_letter_code
_entity_poly.pdbx_strand_id
1 'polypeptide(L)'
;MSEEKEFLNTTTETEKSAERRVFKPDIRSFFDYTTPEMLKRRAVKEILALENEQKKEARMGRFGLSSEATEGEIVAAIERRIGEYQTRIAEAKVFIPEQLKKTNEWLEGNQLHPKQPPENVSVRIVDSLLAIGVPGGDIEDVRSQYKPDANIIMFNPEEGWFIPAHEYMHAMGSDKEGRVVGFRYINERNEIKGNRWLDEGTAMIGEFATNSAEDRGRDRERTDGYEFFYWMTQQFIRELGITEAELLRAFFDQDGAREEFEKKVKERFNCTTEDLAIFPMAYSEEEREMVVRMLKGDAMTLTVPDNEHAKEKYNALAELFPNIKIRIRTAEELAELVQKIKNT
;
A
#
# COMPACT_ATOMS: atom_id res chain seq x y z
N MET A 1 67.86 45.75 1.77
CA MET A 1 67.77 45.06 3.07
C MET A 1 66.29 44.82 3.32
N SER A 2 65.76 43.71 2.81
CA SER A 2 65.74 42.37 3.47
C SER A 2 64.64 42.36 4.54
N GLU A 3 63.66 41.47 4.56
CA GLU A 3 63.52 40.15 3.94
C GLU A 3 62.04 39.74 3.96
N GLU A 4 61.65 38.93 2.98
CA GLU A 4 60.45 38.11 2.94
C GLU A 4 60.42 37.10 4.10
N LYS A 5 59.21 36.65 4.48
CA LYS A 5 58.90 35.21 4.56
C LYS A 5 57.41 34.93 4.66
N GLU A 6 56.91 34.30 3.60
CA GLU A 6 55.91 33.23 3.64
C GLU A 6 56.12 32.28 4.82
N PHE A 7 55.04 31.70 5.36
CA PHE A 7 54.93 30.27 5.68
C PHE A 7 53.43 29.99 5.96
N LEU A 8 52.69 29.48 4.99
CA LEU A 8 52.35 28.06 4.79
C LEU A 8 51.41 27.47 5.86
N ASN A 9 50.22 27.10 5.36
CA ASN A 9 49.48 25.86 5.60
C ASN A 9 49.71 25.12 6.92
N THR A 10 48.62 24.94 7.66
CA THR A 10 48.26 23.60 8.15
C THR A 10 46.75 23.54 8.36
N THR A 11 46.05 23.26 7.27
CA THR A 11 44.84 22.45 7.27
C THR A 11 45.14 21.21 8.10
N THR A 12 44.62 21.14 9.32
CA THR A 12 44.60 19.91 10.11
C THR A 12 43.16 19.47 10.23
N GLU A 13 42.77 18.66 9.25
CA GLU A 13 42.06 17.41 9.48
C GLU A 13 41.09 17.43 10.67
N THR A 14 39.97 18.12 10.48
CA THR A 14 38.71 17.65 11.06
C THR A 14 37.96 16.83 10.02
N GLU A 15 38.69 15.97 9.31
CA GLU A 15 38.12 14.74 8.78
C GLU A 15 37.87 13.80 9.97
N LYS A 16 36.89 14.16 10.80
CA LYS A 16 36.01 13.13 11.34
C LYS A 16 35.25 12.62 10.13
N SER A 17 35.89 11.68 9.44
CA SER A 17 35.24 10.58 8.74
C SER A 17 34.02 10.23 9.58
N ALA A 18 32.87 10.74 9.15
CA ALA A 18 31.61 10.15 9.49
C ALA A 18 31.70 8.77 8.86
N GLU A 19 32.25 7.81 9.61
CA GLU A 19 32.00 6.40 9.36
C GLU A 19 30.48 6.32 9.27
N ARG A 20 29.97 6.32 8.02
CA ARG A 20 28.59 5.99 7.70
C ARG A 20 28.40 4.65 8.38
N ARG A 21 27.77 4.64 9.56
CA ARG A 21 27.36 3.40 10.23
C ARG A 21 26.60 2.65 9.15
N VAL A 22 27.17 1.52 8.71
CA VAL A 22 26.52 0.65 7.75
C VAL A 22 25.29 0.12 8.47
N PHE A 23 24.17 0.80 8.27
CA PHE A 23 22.91 0.45 8.90
C PHE A 23 22.40 -0.84 8.26
N LYS A 24 21.89 -1.74 9.10
CA LYS A 24 21.26 -2.99 8.67
C LYS A 24 19.78 -2.91 9.02
N PRO A 25 18.86 -2.99 8.03
CA PRO A 25 17.42 -3.00 8.30
C PRO A 25 17.02 -4.16 9.23
N ASP A 26 16.06 -3.93 10.12
CA ASP A 26 15.53 -4.94 11.03
C ASP A 26 14.57 -5.89 10.29
N ILE A 27 15.14 -6.88 9.59
CA ILE A 27 14.40 -7.89 8.83
C ILE A 27 14.34 -9.18 9.63
N ARG A 28 13.13 -9.58 10.04
CA ARG A 28 12.90 -10.73 10.94
C ARG A 28 11.83 -11.67 10.42
N SER A 29 11.88 -12.90 10.89
CA SER A 29 10.77 -13.84 10.73
C SER A 29 9.61 -13.38 11.61
N PHE A 30 8.39 -13.45 11.09
CA PHE A 30 7.20 -13.30 11.92
C PHE A 30 7.11 -14.40 12.99
N PHE A 31 7.73 -15.56 12.77
CA PHE A 31 7.71 -16.71 13.67
C PHE A 31 8.97 -16.83 14.55
N ASP A 32 9.80 -15.80 14.71
CA ASP A 32 11.08 -15.88 15.46
C ASP A 32 10.93 -16.35 16.93
N TYR A 33 9.73 -16.25 17.52
CA TYR A 33 9.44 -16.73 18.88
C TYR A 33 8.97 -18.19 18.94
N THR A 34 8.86 -18.89 17.79
CA THR A 34 8.41 -20.27 17.69
C THR A 34 9.43 -21.11 16.94
N THR A 35 9.88 -22.22 17.52
CA THR A 35 10.80 -23.12 16.80
C THR A 35 10.09 -23.78 15.61
N PRO A 36 10.81 -24.16 14.55
CA PRO A 36 10.22 -24.91 13.42
C PRO A 36 9.37 -26.11 13.85
N GLU A 37 9.86 -26.87 14.84
CA GLU A 37 9.15 -28.04 15.38
C GLU A 37 7.86 -27.64 16.11
N MET A 38 7.88 -26.55 16.88
CA MET A 38 6.67 -26.05 17.55
C MET A 38 5.65 -25.50 16.54
N LEU A 39 6.11 -24.78 15.52
CA LEU A 39 5.27 -24.24 14.45
C LEU A 39 4.58 -25.37 13.69
N LYS A 40 5.35 -26.41 13.33
CA LYS A 40 4.84 -27.64 12.72
C LYS A 40 3.76 -28.30 13.57
N ARG A 41 4.07 -28.63 14.83
CA ARG A 41 3.12 -29.32 15.73
C ARG A 41 1.82 -28.55 15.89
N ARG A 42 1.90 -27.22 16.00
CA ARG A 42 0.71 -26.38 16.11
C ARG A 42 -0.09 -26.34 14.82
N ALA A 43 0.56 -26.12 13.67
CA ALA A 43 -0.12 -26.11 12.38
C ALA A 43 -0.82 -27.44 12.08
N VAL A 44 -0.17 -28.58 12.34
CA VAL A 44 -0.79 -29.91 12.20
C VAL A 44 -2.03 -30.03 13.10
N LYS A 45 -1.90 -29.67 14.38
CA LYS A 45 -2.99 -29.73 15.34
C LYS A 45 -4.19 -28.88 14.89
N GLU A 46 -3.95 -27.65 14.47
CA GLU A 46 -5.01 -26.75 14.02
C GLU A 46 -5.72 -27.25 12.77
N ILE A 47 -4.98 -27.77 11.78
CA ILE A 47 -5.57 -28.37 10.57
C ILE A 47 -6.44 -29.58 10.91
N LEU A 48 -5.97 -30.46 11.79
CA LEU A 48 -6.73 -31.64 12.22
C LEU A 48 -7.96 -31.28 13.07
N ALA A 49 -7.94 -30.13 13.73
CA ALA A 49 -9.06 -29.63 14.54
C ALA A 49 -10.13 -28.88 13.72
N LEU A 50 -9.93 -28.68 12.41
CA LEU A 50 -10.94 -28.04 11.56
C LEU A 50 -12.17 -28.95 11.39
N GLU A 51 -13.27 -28.60 12.06
CA GLU A 51 -14.55 -29.33 11.98
C GLU A 51 -15.38 -28.99 10.73
N ASN A 52 -15.11 -27.85 10.09
CA ASN A 52 -15.83 -27.42 8.89
C ASN A 52 -15.13 -27.98 7.63
N GLU A 53 -15.77 -28.94 6.97
CA GLU A 53 -15.20 -29.62 5.80
C GLU A 53 -14.87 -28.67 4.62
N GLN A 54 -15.68 -27.63 4.36
CA GLN A 54 -15.36 -26.66 3.31
C GLN A 54 -14.13 -25.83 3.65
N LYS A 55 -14.00 -25.39 4.91
CA LYS A 55 -12.80 -24.67 5.38
C LYS A 55 -11.58 -25.56 5.36
N LYS A 56 -11.73 -26.82 5.76
CA LYS A 56 -10.68 -27.83 5.73
C LYS A 56 -10.23 -28.10 4.31
N GLU A 57 -11.14 -28.35 3.37
CA GLU A 57 -10.82 -28.54 1.95
C GLU A 57 -10.09 -27.34 1.36
N ALA A 58 -10.61 -26.12 1.57
CA ALA A 58 -9.95 -24.90 1.09
C ALA A 58 -8.55 -24.74 1.68
N ARG A 59 -8.37 -24.99 2.98
CA ARG A 59 -7.07 -24.87 3.66
C ARG A 59 -6.09 -25.95 3.20
N MET A 60 -6.53 -27.21 3.13
CA MET A 60 -5.72 -28.34 2.65
C MET A 60 -5.30 -28.14 1.20
N GLY A 61 -6.20 -27.64 0.36
CA GLY A 61 -5.91 -27.27 -1.02
C GLY A 61 -4.78 -26.24 -1.15
N ARG A 62 -4.68 -25.27 -0.22
CA ARG A 62 -3.56 -24.30 -0.19
C ARG A 62 -2.20 -24.93 0.14
N PHE A 63 -2.18 -26.07 0.82
CA PHE A 63 -0.97 -26.88 1.00
C PHE A 63 -0.73 -27.89 -0.15
N GLY A 64 -1.64 -27.94 -1.13
CA GLY A 64 -1.61 -28.92 -2.23
C GLY A 64 -2.04 -30.31 -1.79
N LEU A 65 -2.88 -30.42 -0.76
CA LEU A 65 -3.37 -31.68 -0.20
C LEU A 65 -4.88 -31.86 -0.44
N SER A 66 -5.34 -33.11 -0.46
CA SER A 66 -6.78 -33.43 -0.41
C SER A 66 -7.31 -33.32 1.02
N SER A 67 -8.64 -33.18 1.17
CA SER A 67 -9.31 -33.18 2.49
C SER A 67 -9.16 -34.51 3.25
N GLU A 68 -8.87 -35.60 2.53
CA GLU A 68 -8.64 -36.95 3.04
C GLU A 68 -7.16 -37.25 3.35
N ALA A 69 -6.26 -36.28 3.19
CA ALA A 69 -4.84 -36.50 3.43
C ALA A 69 -4.56 -36.96 4.86
N THR A 70 -3.67 -37.93 4.99
CA THR A 70 -3.23 -38.50 6.25
C THR A 70 -2.44 -37.50 7.08
N GLU A 71 -2.35 -37.72 8.39
CA GLU A 71 -1.51 -36.89 9.28
C GLU A 71 -0.05 -36.84 8.80
N GLY A 72 0.49 -37.95 8.29
CA GLY A 72 1.84 -38.00 7.72
C GLY A 72 2.02 -37.10 6.49
N GLU A 73 1.02 -37.02 5.62
CA GLU A 73 1.04 -36.13 4.44
C GLU A 73 0.94 -34.66 4.85
N ILE A 74 0.11 -34.34 5.86
CA ILE A 74 0.02 -32.99 6.44
C ILE A 74 1.37 -32.56 7.03
N VAL A 75 2.00 -33.44 7.82
CA VAL A 75 3.32 -33.19 8.42
C VAL A 75 4.36 -32.90 7.33
N ALA A 76 4.44 -33.73 6.30
CA ALA A 76 5.40 -33.56 5.21
C ALA A 76 5.18 -32.24 4.44
N ALA A 77 3.92 -31.86 4.17
CA ALA A 77 3.61 -30.62 3.49
C ALA A 77 4.00 -29.39 4.31
N ILE A 78 3.76 -29.40 5.62
CA ILE A 78 4.13 -28.32 6.53
C ILE A 78 5.65 -28.22 6.67
N GLU A 79 6.36 -29.34 6.80
CA GLU A 79 7.83 -29.34 6.88
C GLU A 79 8.46 -28.75 5.62
N ARG A 80 7.98 -29.17 4.44
CA ARG A 80 8.38 -28.57 3.16
C ARG A 80 8.14 -27.07 3.17
N ARG A 81 6.96 -26.62 3.60
CA ARG A 81 6.60 -25.20 3.63
C ARG A 81 7.46 -24.38 4.59
N ILE A 82 7.81 -24.94 5.75
CA ILE A 82 8.75 -24.31 6.69
C ILE A 82 10.12 -24.14 6.04
N GLY A 83 10.60 -25.14 5.30
CA GLY A 83 11.85 -25.04 4.53
C GLY A 83 11.80 -23.95 3.46
N GLU A 84 10.72 -23.89 2.67
CA GLU A 84 10.48 -22.82 1.69
C GLU A 84 10.47 -21.44 2.35
N TYR A 85 9.79 -21.30 3.48
CA TYR A 85 9.73 -20.06 4.24
C TYR A 85 11.10 -19.59 4.74
N GLN A 86 11.93 -20.51 5.24
CA GLN A 86 13.30 -20.19 5.66
C GLN A 86 14.16 -19.69 4.49
N THR A 87 14.03 -20.32 3.31
CA THR A 87 14.69 -19.85 2.08
C THR A 87 14.24 -18.44 1.72
N ARG A 88 12.94 -18.16 1.76
CA ARG A 88 12.39 -16.82 1.48
C ARG A 88 12.83 -15.75 2.46
N ILE A 89 13.00 -16.09 3.75
CA ILE A 89 13.59 -15.16 4.71
C ILE A 89 15.03 -14.81 4.31
N ALA A 90 15.81 -15.80 3.88
CA ALA A 90 17.18 -15.57 3.44
C ALA A 90 17.22 -14.69 2.19
N GLU A 91 16.35 -14.94 1.20
CA GLU A 91 16.17 -14.10 0.02
C GLU A 91 15.78 -12.67 0.40
N ALA A 92 14.84 -12.49 1.33
CA ALA A 92 14.40 -11.16 1.77
C ALA A 92 15.49 -10.37 2.47
N LYS A 93 16.38 -11.04 3.23
CA LYS A 93 17.55 -10.43 3.85
C LYS A 93 18.60 -9.95 2.85
N VAL A 94 18.54 -10.41 1.60
CA VAL A 94 19.37 -9.92 0.49
C VAL A 94 18.63 -8.82 -0.27
N PHE A 95 17.38 -9.08 -0.62
CA PHE A 95 16.57 -8.20 -1.48
C PHE A 95 16.23 -6.85 -0.82
N ILE A 96 15.73 -6.84 0.41
CA ILE A 96 15.24 -5.61 1.06
C ILE A 96 16.34 -4.56 1.21
N PRO A 97 17.58 -4.90 1.65
CA PRO A 97 18.67 -3.92 1.67
C PRO A 97 18.99 -3.30 0.31
N GLU A 98 18.93 -4.09 -0.78
CA GLU A 98 19.15 -3.57 -2.13
C GLU A 98 18.01 -2.63 -2.55
N GLN A 99 16.77 -2.97 -2.19
CA GLN A 99 15.62 -2.11 -2.49
C GLN A 99 15.70 -0.79 -1.72
N LEU A 100 16.03 -0.82 -0.42
CA LEU A 100 16.23 0.37 0.40
C LEU A 100 17.30 1.28 -0.19
N LYS A 101 18.41 0.72 -0.68
CA LYS A 101 19.44 1.49 -1.38
C LYS A 101 18.87 2.25 -2.58
N LYS A 102 18.09 1.59 -3.45
CA LYS A 102 17.45 2.25 -4.60
C LYS A 102 16.48 3.34 -4.16
N THR A 103 15.68 3.08 -3.11
CA THR A 103 14.74 4.05 -2.55
C THR A 103 15.47 5.30 -2.06
N ASN A 104 16.56 5.15 -1.31
CA ASN A 104 17.35 6.30 -0.85
C ASN A 104 18.02 7.07 -1.98
N GLU A 105 18.62 6.38 -2.96
CA GLU A 105 19.20 7.03 -4.14
C GLU A 105 18.14 7.85 -4.90
N TRP A 106 16.92 7.31 -5.02
CA TRP A 106 15.79 8.02 -5.63
C TRP A 106 15.34 9.23 -4.81
N LEU A 107 15.19 9.10 -3.49
CA LEU A 107 14.82 10.22 -2.59
C LEU A 107 15.86 11.34 -2.65
N GLU A 108 17.15 11.00 -2.56
CA GLU A 108 18.27 11.96 -2.68
C GLU A 108 18.26 12.65 -4.04
N GLY A 109 18.12 11.90 -5.13
CA GLY A 109 18.09 12.43 -6.49
C GLY A 109 16.93 13.38 -6.77
N ASN A 110 15.82 13.25 -6.03
CA ASN A 110 14.62 14.07 -6.17
C ASN A 110 14.45 15.12 -5.05
N GLN A 111 15.42 15.22 -4.12
CA GLN A 111 15.38 16.13 -2.97
C GLN A 111 14.09 15.96 -2.13
N LEU A 112 13.71 14.71 -1.89
CA LEU A 112 12.57 14.33 -1.07
C LEU A 112 13.01 13.96 0.34
N HIS A 113 12.32 14.50 1.34
CA HIS A 113 12.60 14.28 2.76
C HIS A 113 11.37 13.66 3.43
N PRO A 114 11.31 12.33 3.56
CA PRO A 114 10.18 11.66 4.21
C PRO A 114 10.13 11.98 5.71
N LYS A 115 8.95 11.81 6.34
CA LYS A 115 8.76 12.02 7.79
C LYS A 115 9.65 11.12 8.63
N GLN A 116 9.92 9.93 8.12
CA GLN A 116 10.89 9.01 8.69
C GLN A 116 11.73 8.37 7.59
N PRO A 117 13.02 8.14 7.84
CA PRO A 117 13.86 7.33 6.97
C PRO A 117 13.27 5.91 6.80
N PRO A 118 13.28 5.34 5.59
CA PRO A 118 12.75 3.98 5.36
C PRO A 118 13.50 2.92 6.19
N GLU A 119 14.76 3.17 6.55
CA GLU A 119 15.57 2.32 7.42
C GLU A 119 15.02 2.13 8.84
N ASN A 120 14.26 3.11 9.33
CA ASN A 120 13.69 3.05 10.67
C ASN A 120 12.47 2.12 10.74
N VAL A 121 12.00 1.62 9.60
CA VAL A 121 10.82 0.77 9.48
C VAL A 121 11.25 -0.69 9.50
N SER A 122 10.74 -1.44 10.46
CA SER A 122 11.06 -2.86 10.62
C SER A 122 10.27 -3.72 9.63
N VAL A 123 10.84 -4.82 9.15
CA VAL A 123 10.14 -5.76 8.27
C VAL A 123 9.96 -7.10 8.97
N ARG A 124 8.76 -7.66 8.86
CA ARG A 124 8.41 -9.01 9.34
C ARG A 124 7.99 -9.86 8.15
N ILE A 125 8.81 -10.84 7.82
CA ILE A 125 8.54 -11.80 6.74
C ILE A 125 7.49 -12.78 7.26
N VAL A 126 6.37 -12.90 6.55
CA VAL A 126 5.25 -13.74 6.97
C VAL A 126 4.90 -14.76 5.90
N ASP A 127 4.34 -15.88 6.35
CA ASP A 127 3.78 -16.91 5.50
C ASP A 127 2.35 -17.18 5.96
N SER A 128 1.37 -16.80 5.14
CA SER A 128 -0.04 -16.89 5.51
C SER A 128 -0.51 -18.33 5.71
N LEU A 129 0.18 -19.32 5.14
CA LEU A 129 -0.13 -20.74 5.38
C LEU A 129 0.38 -21.19 6.75
N LEU A 130 1.58 -20.77 7.13
CA LEU A 130 2.17 -21.12 8.43
C LEU A 130 1.59 -20.31 9.59
N ALA A 131 0.93 -19.17 9.32
CA ALA A 131 0.31 -18.32 10.34
C ALA A 131 -0.71 -19.06 11.22
N ILE A 132 -1.34 -20.12 10.69
CA ILE A 132 -2.24 -21.00 11.43
C ILE A 132 -1.57 -21.65 12.65
N GLY A 133 -0.25 -21.85 12.62
CA GLY A 133 0.50 -22.43 13.74
C GLY A 133 0.76 -21.46 14.90
N VAL A 134 0.20 -20.24 14.86
CA VAL A 134 0.33 -19.21 15.90
C VAL A 134 -0.99 -19.06 16.67
N PRO A 135 -0.98 -18.94 18.01
CA PRO A 135 -2.19 -18.67 18.78
C PRO A 135 -2.90 -17.39 18.33
N GLY A 136 -4.21 -17.46 18.06
CA GLY A 136 -4.98 -16.34 17.47
C GLY A 136 -4.71 -16.12 15.97
N GLY A 137 -3.98 -17.06 15.33
CA GLY A 137 -3.50 -17.02 13.96
C GLY A 137 -4.52 -17.40 12.89
N ASP A 138 -5.82 -17.19 13.11
CA ASP A 138 -6.82 -17.26 12.02
C ASP A 138 -6.78 -15.97 11.20
N ILE A 139 -5.59 -15.68 10.69
CA ILE A 139 -5.28 -14.51 9.89
C ILE A 139 -5.28 -14.99 8.44
N GLU A 140 -6.46 -15.38 7.94
CA GLU A 140 -6.63 -15.79 6.54
C GLU A 140 -6.24 -14.67 5.55
N ASP A 141 -6.07 -13.43 6.04
CA ASP A 141 -5.65 -12.24 5.30
C ASP A 141 -4.37 -11.57 5.88
N VAL A 142 -3.29 -12.32 6.20
CA VAL A 142 -1.98 -11.65 6.38
C VAL A 142 -1.47 -11.23 5.00
N ARG A 143 -1.96 -10.09 4.51
CA ARG A 143 -1.43 -9.42 3.33
C ARG A 143 -0.21 -8.62 3.69
N SER A 144 0.67 -8.47 2.71
CA SER A 144 1.73 -7.49 2.78
C SER A 144 1.12 -6.11 2.98
N GLN A 145 1.53 -5.44 4.05
CA GLN A 145 0.98 -4.14 4.43
C GLN A 145 1.87 -3.47 5.48
N TYR A 146 1.92 -2.16 5.45
CA TYR A 146 2.44 -1.34 6.52
C TYR A 146 1.46 -1.27 7.71
N LYS A 147 1.98 -1.48 8.91
CA LYS A 147 1.28 -1.39 10.19
C LYS A 147 1.76 -0.13 10.94
N PRO A 148 1.04 1.01 10.83
CA PRO A 148 1.49 2.30 11.34
C PRO A 148 1.58 2.37 12.88
N ASP A 149 0.76 1.59 13.58
CA ASP A 149 0.77 1.47 15.04
C ASP A 149 2.09 0.89 15.58
N ALA A 150 2.59 -0.13 14.88
CA ALA A 150 3.82 -0.85 15.22
C ALA A 150 5.07 -0.32 14.50
N ASN A 151 4.90 0.51 13.48
CA ASN A 151 5.93 0.90 12.52
C ASN A 151 6.63 -0.31 11.86
N ILE A 152 5.81 -1.27 11.39
CA ILE A 152 6.28 -2.54 10.82
C ILE A 152 5.64 -2.75 9.44
N ILE A 153 6.43 -3.17 8.46
CA ILE A 153 5.93 -3.77 7.23
C ILE A 153 5.81 -5.28 7.46
N MET A 154 4.58 -5.78 7.40
CA MET A 154 4.32 -7.20 7.21
C MET A 154 4.55 -7.50 5.74
N PHE A 155 5.41 -8.46 5.40
CA PHE A 155 5.74 -8.76 4.01
C PHE A 155 5.62 -10.24 3.72
N ASN A 156 4.76 -10.60 2.77
CA ASN A 156 4.58 -11.94 2.25
C ASN A 156 5.24 -12.03 0.85
N PRO A 157 6.40 -12.70 0.72
CA PRO A 157 7.12 -12.78 -0.56
C PRO A 157 6.33 -13.45 -1.70
N GLU A 158 5.24 -14.17 -1.42
CA GLU A 158 4.37 -14.77 -2.45
C GLU A 158 3.54 -13.75 -3.22
N GLU A 159 3.29 -12.60 -2.61
CA GLU A 159 2.51 -11.54 -3.24
C GLU A 159 3.36 -10.72 -4.22
N GLY A 160 4.68 -10.81 -4.10
CA GLY A 160 5.63 -10.21 -5.04
C GLY A 160 6.69 -9.35 -4.36
N TRP A 161 7.89 -9.33 -4.94
CA TRP A 161 9.04 -8.60 -4.39
C TRP A 161 8.99 -7.09 -4.58
N PHE A 162 8.02 -6.55 -5.33
CA PHE A 162 7.84 -5.11 -5.49
C PHE A 162 7.20 -4.44 -4.25
N ILE A 163 6.41 -5.21 -3.49
CA ILE A 163 5.58 -4.71 -2.39
C ILE A 163 6.38 -3.98 -1.29
N PRO A 164 7.59 -4.40 -0.89
CA PRO A 164 8.37 -3.63 0.07
C PRO A 164 8.54 -2.16 -0.34
N ALA A 165 8.78 -1.87 -1.62
CA ALA A 165 8.92 -0.50 -2.09
C ALA A 165 7.62 0.30 -1.93
N HIS A 166 6.48 -0.32 -2.24
CA HIS A 166 5.15 0.24 -2.01
C HIS A 166 4.92 0.59 -0.54
N GLU A 167 5.11 -0.39 0.34
CA GLU A 167 4.83 -0.25 1.76
C GLU A 167 5.83 0.69 2.46
N TYR A 168 7.06 0.79 1.95
CA TYR A 168 8.00 1.81 2.40
C TYR A 168 7.49 3.22 2.09
N MET A 169 6.79 3.46 0.98
CA MET A 169 6.19 4.77 0.72
C MET A 169 5.17 5.13 1.80
N HIS A 170 4.24 4.22 2.10
CA HIS A 170 3.27 4.40 3.20
C HIS A 170 3.97 4.67 4.54
N ALA A 171 5.01 3.91 4.84
CA ALA A 171 5.77 4.07 6.08
C ALA A 171 6.49 5.44 6.14
N MET A 172 7.14 5.86 5.06
CA MET A 172 7.85 7.13 4.93
C MET A 172 6.93 8.36 5.03
N GLY A 173 5.68 8.23 4.59
CA GLY A 173 4.63 9.25 4.73
C GLY A 173 3.91 9.22 6.08
N SER A 174 4.25 8.30 6.97
CA SER A 174 3.54 8.14 8.24
C SER A 174 4.16 8.93 9.39
N ASP A 175 3.26 9.43 10.25
CA ASP A 175 3.56 10.12 11.51
C ASP A 175 2.76 9.45 12.62
N LYS A 176 3.47 8.73 13.50
CA LYS A 176 2.83 8.01 14.60
C LYS A 176 2.19 8.97 15.62
N GLU A 177 2.81 10.12 15.88
CA GLU A 177 2.30 11.09 16.85
C GLU A 177 1.08 11.82 16.28
N GLY A 178 1.15 12.21 15.00
CA GLY A 178 0.04 12.81 14.27
C GLY A 178 -1.08 11.85 13.89
N ARG A 179 -0.87 10.53 14.04
CA ARG A 179 -1.77 9.47 13.53
C ARG A 179 -2.05 9.62 12.03
N VAL A 180 -1.07 10.10 11.27
CA VAL A 180 -1.17 10.32 9.81
C VAL A 180 -0.43 9.20 9.08
N VAL A 181 -0.97 8.78 7.94
CA VAL A 181 -0.33 7.87 6.99
C VAL A 181 -0.56 8.47 5.61
N GLY A 182 0.38 9.27 5.10
CA GLY A 182 0.24 9.92 3.79
C GLY A 182 -0.99 10.83 3.69
N PHE A 183 -1.93 10.49 2.79
CA PHE A 183 -3.21 11.21 2.62
C PHE A 183 -4.35 10.67 3.52
N ARG A 184 -4.00 9.79 4.46
CA ARG A 184 -4.92 9.11 5.38
C ARG A 184 -4.56 9.37 6.83
N TYR A 185 -5.47 9.03 7.74
CA TYR A 185 -5.24 9.15 9.17
C TYR A 185 -5.90 8.00 9.93
N ILE A 186 -5.43 7.74 11.14
CA ILE A 186 -5.96 6.72 12.03
C ILE A 186 -6.87 7.41 13.05
N ASN A 187 -8.17 7.17 13.00
CA ASN A 187 -9.12 7.75 13.94
C ASN A 187 -9.00 7.14 15.35
N GLU A 188 -9.71 7.67 16.35
CA GLU A 188 -9.68 7.19 17.74
C GLU A 188 -10.04 5.70 17.92
N ARG A 189 -10.73 5.10 16.95
CA ARG A 189 -11.10 3.67 16.93
C ARG A 189 -10.04 2.78 16.27
N ASN A 190 -8.88 3.33 15.93
CA ASN A 190 -7.81 2.68 15.18
C ASN A 190 -8.21 2.26 13.75
N GLU A 191 -9.17 2.98 13.15
CA GLU A 191 -9.56 2.79 11.75
C GLU A 191 -8.82 3.78 10.86
N ILE A 192 -8.32 3.32 9.71
CA ILE A 192 -7.67 4.19 8.72
C ILE A 192 -8.74 4.86 7.84
N LYS A 193 -8.88 6.18 7.95
CA LYS A 193 -9.78 7.07 7.18
C LYS A 193 -8.98 7.97 6.23
N GLY A 194 -9.67 8.78 5.42
CA GLY A 194 -9.05 9.68 4.44
C GLY A 194 -9.08 9.15 3.01
N ASN A 195 -8.25 9.72 2.14
CA ASN A 195 -8.31 9.48 0.71
C ASN A 195 -7.44 8.28 0.29
N ARG A 196 -8.07 7.11 0.18
CA ARG A 196 -7.39 5.87 -0.19
C ARG A 196 -6.79 5.92 -1.60
N TRP A 197 -7.54 6.34 -2.60
CA TRP A 197 -7.07 6.24 -3.98
C TRP A 197 -5.84 7.12 -4.24
N LEU A 198 -5.79 8.30 -3.60
CA LEU A 198 -4.65 9.21 -3.71
C LEU A 198 -3.44 8.68 -2.95
N ASP A 199 -3.66 8.14 -1.75
CA ASP A 199 -2.62 7.53 -0.91
C ASP A 199 -1.93 6.34 -1.61
N GLU A 200 -2.73 5.38 -2.07
CA GLU A 200 -2.24 4.20 -2.81
C GLU A 200 -1.57 4.63 -4.11
N GLY A 201 -2.19 5.52 -4.89
CA GLY A 201 -1.62 6.00 -6.15
C GLY A 201 -0.32 6.79 -5.97
N THR A 202 -0.14 7.48 -4.84
CA THR A 202 1.12 8.15 -4.50
C THR A 202 2.20 7.14 -4.10
N ALA A 203 1.86 6.10 -3.34
CA ALA A 203 2.78 5.01 -3.04
C ALA A 203 3.24 4.29 -4.32
N MET A 204 2.35 4.12 -5.30
CA MET A 204 2.69 3.56 -6.61
C MET A 204 3.72 4.39 -7.39
N ILE A 205 3.71 5.73 -7.27
CA ILE A 205 4.73 6.59 -7.92
C ILE A 205 6.13 6.21 -7.40
N GLY A 206 6.29 6.08 -6.08
CA GLY A 206 7.57 5.69 -5.49
C GLY A 206 7.97 4.24 -5.79
N GLU A 207 7.02 3.32 -5.79
CA GLU A 207 7.26 1.94 -6.26
C GLU A 207 7.76 1.94 -7.71
N PHE A 208 7.12 2.69 -8.59
CA PHE A 208 7.42 2.73 -10.01
C PHE A 208 8.76 3.38 -10.32
N ALA A 209 9.19 4.31 -9.48
CA ALA A 209 10.49 4.95 -9.60
C ALA A 209 11.64 4.04 -9.12
N THR A 210 11.35 3.08 -8.22
CA THR A 210 12.38 2.27 -7.56
C THR A 210 12.40 0.80 -8.01
N ASN A 211 11.43 0.37 -8.82
CA ASN A 211 11.35 -0.97 -9.40
C ASN A 211 11.37 -0.97 -10.94
N SER A 212 11.87 -2.06 -11.53
CA SER A 212 11.90 -2.20 -12.99
C SER A 212 10.49 -2.42 -13.57
N ALA A 213 10.31 -2.22 -14.88
CA ALA A 213 9.04 -2.55 -15.55
C ALA A 213 8.72 -4.05 -15.50
N GLU A 214 9.74 -4.91 -15.50
CA GLU A 214 9.58 -6.36 -15.40
C GLU A 214 9.08 -6.78 -14.01
N ASP A 215 9.62 -6.18 -12.94
CA ASP A 215 9.20 -6.45 -11.57
C ASP A 215 7.73 -6.03 -11.34
N ARG A 216 7.28 -4.97 -12.01
CA ARG A 216 5.90 -4.48 -11.98
C ARG A 216 4.93 -5.28 -12.87
N GLY A 217 5.42 -5.85 -13.96
CA GLY A 217 4.60 -6.55 -14.95
C GLY A 217 3.91 -7.82 -14.43
N ARG A 218 4.43 -8.41 -13.33
CA ARG A 218 3.88 -9.62 -12.70
C ARG A 218 2.58 -9.37 -11.89
N ASP A 219 2.22 -8.10 -11.66
CA ASP A 219 1.05 -7.69 -10.86
C ASP A 219 -0.18 -7.31 -11.70
N ARG A 220 0.02 -6.87 -12.95
CA ARG A 220 -1.09 -6.46 -13.86
C ARG A 220 -2.12 -7.55 -14.13
N GLU A 221 -1.82 -8.81 -13.78
CA GLU A 221 -2.71 -9.94 -13.94
C GLU A 221 -3.62 -10.20 -12.71
N ARG A 222 -3.50 -9.45 -11.60
CA ARG A 222 -4.12 -9.85 -10.31
C ARG A 222 -4.96 -8.80 -9.57
N THR A 223 -4.90 -7.50 -9.87
CA THR A 223 -5.53 -6.47 -9.01
C THR A 223 -6.20 -5.33 -9.81
N ASP A 224 -7.48 -5.50 -10.14
CA ASP A 224 -8.29 -4.53 -10.92
C ASP A 224 -8.36 -3.10 -10.31
N GLY A 225 -8.06 -2.94 -9.02
CA GLY A 225 -8.03 -1.62 -8.35
C GLY A 225 -6.71 -0.84 -8.50
N TYR A 226 -5.61 -1.53 -8.83
CA TYR A 226 -4.27 -0.95 -8.78
C TYR A 226 -4.03 0.07 -9.90
N GLU A 227 -4.39 -0.29 -11.12
CA GLU A 227 -4.30 0.62 -12.27
C GLU A 227 -5.17 1.88 -12.07
N PHE A 228 -6.35 1.70 -11.44
CA PHE A 228 -7.25 2.81 -11.17
C PHE A 228 -6.64 3.84 -10.22
N PHE A 229 -6.04 3.44 -9.10
CA PHE A 229 -5.49 4.39 -8.12
C PHE A 229 -4.39 5.26 -8.73
N TYR A 230 -3.48 4.65 -9.51
CA TYR A 230 -2.45 5.39 -10.21
C TYR A 230 -3.03 6.30 -11.29
N TRP A 231 -3.92 5.79 -12.15
CA TRP A 231 -4.57 6.60 -13.17
C TRP A 231 -5.31 7.80 -12.56
N MET A 232 -6.07 7.59 -11.50
CA MET A 232 -6.85 8.64 -10.83
C MET A 232 -5.93 9.69 -10.21
N THR A 233 -4.83 9.25 -9.58
CA THR A 233 -3.79 10.15 -9.06
C THR A 233 -3.16 10.98 -10.18
N GLN A 234 -2.87 10.38 -11.34
CA GLN A 234 -2.34 11.11 -12.50
C GLN A 234 -3.35 12.11 -13.08
N GLN A 235 -4.64 11.78 -13.14
CA GLN A 235 -5.67 12.75 -13.53
C GLN A 235 -5.78 13.89 -12.53
N PHE A 236 -5.77 13.57 -11.24
CA PHE A 236 -5.83 14.55 -10.17
C PHE A 236 -4.64 15.53 -10.22
N ILE A 237 -3.40 15.03 -10.37
CA ILE A 237 -2.20 15.86 -10.55
C ILE A 237 -2.38 16.84 -11.72
N ARG A 238 -2.84 16.34 -12.87
CA ARG A 238 -3.10 17.16 -14.07
C ARG A 238 -4.15 18.24 -13.83
N GLU A 239 -5.27 17.87 -13.22
CA GLU A 239 -6.41 18.78 -13.02
C GLU A 239 -6.17 19.80 -11.89
N LEU A 240 -5.37 19.42 -10.88
CA LEU A 240 -4.90 20.33 -9.83
C LEU A 240 -3.79 21.26 -10.34
N GLY A 241 -3.06 20.87 -11.40
CA GLY A 241 -1.99 21.65 -11.98
C GLY A 241 -0.69 21.61 -11.18
N ILE A 242 -0.42 20.48 -10.53
CA ILE A 242 0.83 20.25 -9.75
C ILE A 242 1.73 19.23 -10.45
N THR A 243 2.96 19.13 -9.99
CA THR A 243 3.91 18.08 -10.37
C THR A 243 3.84 16.87 -9.43
N GLU A 244 4.34 15.71 -9.87
CA GLU A 244 4.52 14.54 -9.00
C GLU A 244 5.41 14.86 -7.79
N ALA A 245 6.45 15.68 -7.98
CA ALA A 245 7.34 16.10 -6.90
C ALA A 245 6.60 16.92 -5.83
N GLU A 246 5.70 17.83 -6.23
CA GLU A 246 4.84 18.56 -5.28
C GLU A 246 3.90 17.61 -4.52
N LEU A 247 3.30 16.63 -5.20
CA LEU A 247 2.45 15.63 -4.54
C LEU A 247 3.25 14.82 -3.51
N LEU A 248 4.45 14.34 -3.87
CA LEU A 248 5.30 13.56 -2.99
C LEU A 248 5.78 14.37 -1.78
N ARG A 249 6.13 15.64 -1.96
CA ARG A 249 6.45 16.53 -0.83
C ARG A 249 5.26 16.71 0.11
N ALA A 250 4.05 16.85 -0.43
CA ALA A 250 2.84 16.95 0.38
C ALA A 250 2.50 15.63 1.09
N PHE A 251 2.72 14.50 0.43
CA PHE A 251 2.54 13.15 1.00
C PHE A 251 3.51 12.88 2.16
N PHE A 252 4.75 13.33 2.03
CA PHE A 252 5.75 13.30 3.10
C PHE A 252 5.61 14.46 4.09
N ASP A 253 4.73 15.44 3.82
CA ASP A 253 4.58 16.68 4.58
C ASP A 253 5.95 17.36 4.84
N GLN A 254 6.79 17.35 3.81
CA GLN A 254 8.12 17.96 3.82
C GLN A 254 7.97 19.47 3.92
N ASP A 255 8.60 20.08 4.93
CA ASP A 255 8.63 21.54 5.12
C ASP A 255 7.23 22.19 5.17
N GLY A 256 6.20 21.45 5.60
CA GLY A 256 4.80 21.92 5.64
C GLY A 256 4.10 21.94 4.28
N ALA A 257 4.66 21.28 3.26
CA ALA A 257 4.09 21.21 1.91
C ALA A 257 2.65 20.67 1.88
N ARG A 258 2.22 19.92 2.90
CA ARG A 258 0.84 19.44 2.98
C ARG A 258 -0.16 20.58 3.09
N GLU A 259 0.13 21.63 3.84
CA GLU A 259 -0.78 22.77 4.00
C GLU A 259 -0.94 23.54 2.67
N GLU A 260 0.15 23.73 1.94
CA GLU A 260 0.11 24.37 0.61
C GLU A 260 -0.69 23.53 -0.38
N PHE A 261 -0.49 22.20 -0.37
CA PHE A 261 -1.24 21.28 -1.21
C PHE A 261 -2.75 21.31 -0.91
N GLU A 262 -3.15 21.26 0.37
CA GLU A 262 -4.57 21.33 0.74
C GLU A 262 -5.20 22.68 0.34
N LYS A 263 -4.44 23.79 0.36
CA LYS A 263 -4.90 25.08 -0.17
C LYS A 263 -5.18 25.01 -1.67
N LYS A 264 -4.27 24.43 -2.47
CA LYS A 264 -4.49 24.22 -3.91
C LYS A 264 -5.72 23.35 -4.17
N VAL A 265 -5.90 22.28 -3.39
CA VAL A 265 -7.09 21.40 -3.47
C VAL A 265 -8.37 22.19 -3.17
N LYS A 266 -8.37 22.95 -2.07
CA LYS A 266 -9.50 23.80 -1.67
C LYS A 266 -9.84 24.82 -2.75
N GLU A 267 -8.84 25.49 -3.31
CA GLU A 267 -9.03 26.51 -4.35
C GLU A 267 -9.56 25.91 -5.66
N ARG A 268 -9.07 24.73 -6.04
CA ARG A 268 -9.43 24.07 -7.31
C ARG A 268 -10.77 23.33 -7.26
N PHE A 269 -11.05 22.66 -6.15
CA PHE A 269 -12.18 21.73 -6.02
C PHE A 269 -13.21 22.15 -4.96
N ASN A 270 -12.95 23.22 -4.20
CA ASN A 270 -13.81 23.71 -3.11
C ASN A 270 -14.07 22.67 -1.99
N CYS A 271 -13.17 21.70 -1.83
CA CYS A 271 -13.25 20.64 -0.82
C CYS A 271 -11.87 20.33 -0.24
N THR A 272 -11.79 19.40 0.71
CA THR A 272 -10.53 18.87 1.22
C THR A 272 -10.07 17.65 0.43
N THR A 273 -8.82 17.22 0.62
CA THR A 273 -8.34 15.95 0.04
C THR A 273 -9.13 14.75 0.54
N GLU A 274 -9.59 14.76 1.80
CA GLU A 274 -10.44 13.70 2.37
C GLU A 274 -11.80 13.63 1.66
N ASP A 275 -12.42 14.76 1.37
CA ASP A 275 -13.71 14.82 0.66
C ASP A 275 -13.62 14.16 -0.72
N LEU A 276 -12.47 14.25 -1.40
CA LEU A 276 -12.22 13.61 -2.69
C LEU A 276 -12.23 12.07 -2.63
N ALA A 277 -12.23 11.46 -1.45
CA ALA A 277 -12.38 10.01 -1.31
C ALA A 277 -13.76 9.51 -1.81
N ILE A 278 -14.74 10.40 -1.94
CA ILE A 278 -16.11 10.07 -2.35
C ILE A 278 -16.25 9.66 -3.81
N PHE A 279 -15.26 10.00 -4.65
CA PHE A 279 -15.30 9.69 -6.07
C PHE A 279 -15.48 8.17 -6.32
N PRO A 280 -16.26 7.78 -7.34
CA PRO A 280 -16.42 6.38 -7.69
C PRO A 280 -15.13 5.79 -8.25
N MET A 281 -14.91 4.50 -7.97
CA MET A 281 -13.89 3.71 -8.68
C MET A 281 -14.32 3.60 -10.14
N ALA A 282 -13.39 3.81 -11.08
CA ALA A 282 -13.64 3.76 -12.51
C ALA A 282 -12.99 2.53 -13.15
N TYR A 283 -13.76 1.44 -13.20
CA TYR A 283 -13.36 0.16 -13.77
C TYR A 283 -13.64 0.09 -15.28
N SER A 284 -14.53 0.93 -15.81
CA SER A 284 -14.81 1.05 -17.25
C SER A 284 -14.32 2.38 -17.84
N GLU A 285 -14.18 2.44 -19.17
CA GLU A 285 -13.84 3.68 -19.87
C GLU A 285 -14.92 4.76 -19.66
N GLU A 286 -16.19 4.37 -19.65
CA GLU A 286 -17.32 5.27 -19.38
C GLU A 286 -17.22 5.89 -17.97
N GLU A 287 -16.82 5.09 -16.97
CA GLU A 287 -16.59 5.58 -15.62
C GLU A 287 -15.35 6.47 -15.53
N ARG A 288 -14.29 6.19 -16.32
CA ARG A 288 -13.07 7.01 -16.37
C ARG A 288 -13.38 8.38 -16.98
N GLU A 289 -14.11 8.42 -18.09
CA GLU A 289 -14.59 9.67 -18.70
C GLU A 289 -15.44 10.47 -17.71
N MET A 290 -16.33 9.79 -16.98
CA MET A 290 -17.15 10.42 -15.94
C MET A 290 -16.28 11.05 -14.84
N VAL A 291 -15.33 10.32 -14.26
CA VAL A 291 -14.43 10.85 -13.21
C VAL A 291 -13.59 12.03 -13.71
N VAL A 292 -13.07 11.98 -14.94
CA VAL A 292 -12.33 13.11 -15.54
C VAL A 292 -13.21 14.35 -15.63
N ARG A 293 -14.45 14.21 -16.10
CA ARG A 293 -15.39 15.32 -16.19
C ARG A 293 -15.75 15.89 -14.81
N MET A 294 -15.89 15.03 -13.80
CA MET A 294 -16.08 15.48 -12.41
C MET A 294 -14.90 16.32 -11.91
N LEU A 295 -13.66 15.86 -12.12
CA LEU A 295 -12.45 16.61 -11.74
C LEU A 295 -12.34 17.95 -12.50
N LYS A 296 -12.73 17.98 -13.77
CA LYS A 296 -12.79 19.22 -14.56
C LYS A 296 -13.85 20.22 -14.10
N GLY A 297 -14.82 19.78 -13.28
CA GLY A 297 -15.95 20.61 -12.87
C GLY A 297 -17.03 20.75 -13.93
N ASP A 298 -17.10 19.81 -14.89
CA ASP A 298 -18.11 19.84 -15.94
C ASP A 298 -19.51 19.63 -15.36
N ALA A 299 -20.50 20.32 -15.92
CA ALA A 299 -21.89 20.05 -15.58
C ALA A 299 -22.29 18.64 -16.07
N MET A 300 -22.83 17.81 -15.17
CA MET A 300 -23.24 16.46 -15.52
C MET A 300 -24.43 15.95 -14.68
N THR A 301 -25.08 14.91 -15.19
CA THR A 301 -26.12 14.17 -14.47
C THR A 301 -25.71 12.71 -14.34
N LEU A 302 -25.60 12.23 -13.11
CA LEU A 302 -25.30 10.84 -12.80
C LEU A 302 -26.58 10.07 -12.59
N THR A 303 -26.77 9.00 -13.36
CA THR A 303 -27.88 8.08 -13.14
C THR A 303 -27.44 6.98 -12.18
N VAL A 304 -28.03 6.95 -10.98
CA VAL A 304 -27.63 6.03 -9.90
C VAL A 304 -28.72 4.99 -9.63
N PRO A 305 -28.37 3.76 -9.18
CA PRO A 305 -29.36 2.76 -8.80
C PRO A 305 -30.26 3.24 -7.65
N ASP A 306 -31.52 2.80 -7.64
CA ASP A 306 -32.46 3.06 -6.55
C ASP A 306 -32.17 2.17 -5.33
N ASN A 307 -31.09 2.47 -4.60
CA ASN A 307 -30.80 1.89 -3.30
C ASN A 307 -30.28 2.96 -2.33
N GLU A 308 -30.52 2.76 -1.03
CA GLU A 308 -30.26 3.75 0.02
C GLU A 308 -28.77 4.12 0.12
N HIS A 309 -27.89 3.13 0.07
CA HIS A 309 -26.44 3.35 0.16
C HIS A 309 -25.87 4.17 -1.00
N ALA A 310 -26.31 3.87 -2.24
CA ALA A 310 -25.94 4.65 -3.41
C ALA A 310 -26.46 6.08 -3.30
N LYS A 311 -27.71 6.27 -2.87
CA LYS A 311 -28.28 7.62 -2.68
C LYS A 311 -27.45 8.45 -1.71
N GLU A 312 -27.10 7.91 -0.55
CA GLU A 312 -26.27 8.62 0.43
C GLU A 312 -24.93 9.05 -0.16
N LYS A 313 -24.18 8.11 -0.77
CA LYS A 313 -22.88 8.39 -1.38
C LYS A 313 -22.97 9.46 -2.48
N TYR A 314 -23.92 9.32 -3.41
CA TYR A 314 -24.03 10.22 -4.55
C TYR A 314 -24.65 11.58 -4.19
N ASN A 315 -25.51 11.66 -3.17
CA ASN A 315 -26.00 12.93 -2.65
C ASN A 315 -24.87 13.73 -2.00
N ALA A 316 -24.04 13.08 -1.16
CA ALA A 316 -22.86 13.73 -0.59
C ALA A 316 -21.87 14.19 -1.68
N LEU A 317 -21.72 13.43 -2.77
CA LEU A 317 -20.94 13.87 -3.94
C LEU A 317 -21.54 15.14 -4.57
N ALA A 318 -22.86 15.20 -4.76
CA ALA A 318 -23.52 16.37 -5.34
C ALA A 318 -23.52 17.61 -4.43
N GLU A 319 -23.48 17.41 -3.11
CA GLU A 319 -23.27 18.50 -2.15
C GLU A 319 -21.88 19.11 -2.27
N LEU A 320 -20.84 18.28 -2.44
CA LEU A 320 -19.46 18.72 -2.64
C LEU A 320 -19.21 19.31 -4.03
N PHE A 321 -19.89 18.78 -5.05
CA PHE A 321 -19.74 19.17 -6.45
C PHE A 321 -21.10 19.60 -7.03
N PRO A 322 -21.51 20.88 -6.85
CA PRO A 322 -22.83 21.37 -7.28
C PRO A 322 -23.08 21.30 -8.79
N ASN A 323 -22.03 21.13 -9.60
CA ASN A 323 -22.10 20.87 -11.04
C ASN A 323 -22.61 19.45 -11.36
N ILE A 324 -22.71 18.56 -10.38
CA ILE A 324 -23.19 17.18 -10.51
C ILE A 324 -24.63 17.10 -10.01
N LYS A 325 -25.54 16.67 -10.90
CA LYS A 325 -26.92 16.34 -10.54
C LYS A 325 -27.09 14.83 -10.43
N ILE A 326 -27.86 14.37 -9.45
CA ILE A 326 -28.18 12.95 -9.30
C ILE A 326 -29.58 12.67 -9.84
N ARG A 327 -29.69 11.68 -10.72
CA ARG A 327 -30.95 11.11 -11.21
C ARG A 327 -31.05 9.68 -10.71
N ILE A 328 -32.09 9.36 -9.95
CA ILE A 328 -32.33 7.97 -9.52
C ILE A 328 -32.93 7.22 -10.71
N ARG A 329 -32.35 6.06 -11.05
CA ARG A 329 -32.86 5.15 -12.07
C ARG A 329 -34.20 4.59 -11.62
N THR A 330 -35.21 4.59 -12.50
CA THR A 330 -36.54 4.09 -12.15
C THR A 330 -36.55 2.56 -12.10
N ALA A 331 -37.54 1.98 -11.42
CA ALA A 331 -37.75 0.53 -11.37
C ALA A 331 -37.97 -0.07 -12.78
N GLU A 332 -38.60 0.68 -13.68
CA GLU A 332 -38.83 0.29 -15.08
C GLU A 332 -37.51 0.25 -15.88
N GLU A 333 -36.67 1.29 -15.76
CA GLU A 333 -35.34 1.32 -16.39
C GLU A 333 -34.43 0.18 -15.90
N LEU A 334 -34.57 -0.23 -14.63
CA LEU A 334 -33.84 -1.35 -14.07
C LEU A 334 -34.34 -2.69 -14.64
N ALA A 335 -35.67 -2.85 -14.78
CA ALA A 335 -36.28 -4.06 -15.35
C ALA A 335 -35.87 -4.25 -16.81
N GLU A 336 -35.82 -3.18 -17.60
CA GLU A 336 -35.34 -3.21 -18.99
C GLU A 336 -33.87 -3.63 -19.10
N LEU A 337 -33.01 -3.13 -18.20
CA LEU A 337 -31.59 -3.49 -18.19
C LEU A 337 -31.40 -4.98 -17.87
N VAL A 338 -32.11 -5.50 -16.86
CA VAL A 338 -32.07 -6.92 -16.49
C VAL A 338 -32.54 -7.80 -17.65
N GLN A 339 -33.59 -7.38 -18.35
CA GLN A 339 -34.09 -8.10 -19.52
C GLN A 339 -33.07 -8.11 -20.66
N LYS A 340 -32.35 -7.00 -20.87
CA LYS A 340 -31.31 -6.89 -21.89
C LYS A 340 -30.12 -7.80 -21.59
N ILE A 341 -29.67 -7.84 -20.33
CA ILE A 341 -28.59 -8.74 -19.89
C ILE A 341 -28.97 -10.21 -20.05
N LYS A 342 -30.22 -10.60 -19.74
CA LYS A 342 -30.69 -11.99 -19.90
C LYS A 342 -30.78 -12.48 -21.35
N ASN A 343 -30.84 -11.55 -22.30
CA ASN A 343 -30.95 -11.84 -23.73
C ASN A 343 -29.62 -11.72 -24.47
N THR A 344 -28.53 -11.45 -23.75
CA THR A 344 -27.15 -11.47 -24.25
C THR A 344 -26.46 -12.70 -23.68
#